data_AF-A0A2V0NLI6-F1
#
_entry.id   AF-A0A2V0NLI6-F1
#
_cell.length_a   1.000
_cell.length_b   1.000
_cell.length_c   1.000
_cell.angle_alpha   90.00
_cell.angle_beta   90.00
_cell.angle_gamma   90.00
#
_symmetry.space_group_name_H-M   'P 1'
#
loop_
_entity.id
_entity.type
_entity.pdbx_description
1 polymer ?
#
loop_
_entity_poly.entity_id
_entity_poly.type
_entity_poly.pdbx_seq_one_letter_code
_entity_poly.pdbx_strand_id
1 'polypeptide(L)'
;MRASVKRGVDAAGARRRREENVIELRKAKRDGQLQQKRRALAGADAESGGGGAGGGAPDAEADAAAARQALRDLPALAAGLASPDAGRRLDAARGLRKLLSAGL
;
A
#
# COMPACT_ATOMS: atom_id res chain seq x y z
N MET A 1 -40.66 -6.81 -38.25
CA MET A 1 -39.93 -7.71 -37.31
C MET A 1 -38.46 -7.34 -37.07
N ARG A 2 -37.71 -6.74 -38.02
CA ARG A 2 -36.28 -6.39 -37.83
C ARG A 2 -36.00 -5.16 -36.93
N ALA A 3 -36.90 -4.17 -36.92
CA ALA A 3 -36.70 -2.92 -36.17
C ALA A 3 -36.78 -3.10 -34.64
N SER A 4 -37.57 -4.04 -34.14
CA SER A 4 -37.70 -4.37 -32.72
C SER A 4 -36.47 -5.10 -32.17
N VAL A 5 -35.87 -5.99 -32.97
CA VAL A 5 -34.62 -6.68 -32.61
C VAL A 5 -33.46 -5.68 -32.53
N LYS A 6 -33.33 -4.78 -33.51
CA LYS A 6 -32.30 -3.73 -33.50
C LYS A 6 -32.44 -2.80 -32.30
N ARG A 7 -33.66 -2.39 -31.97
CA ARG A 7 -33.95 -1.55 -30.80
C ARG A 7 -33.60 -2.23 -29.46
N GLY A 8 -33.82 -3.54 -29.35
CA GLY A 8 -33.40 -4.32 -28.19
C GLY A 8 -31.87 -4.44 -28.05
N VAL A 9 -31.16 -4.59 -29.17
CA VAL A 9 -29.69 -4.61 -29.21
C VAL A 9 -29.11 -3.25 -28.84
N ASP A 10 -29.69 -2.15 -29.35
CA ASP A 10 -29.25 -0.80 -29.02
C ASP A 10 -29.50 -0.46 -27.54
N ALA A 11 -30.61 -0.93 -26.96
CA ALA A 11 -30.91 -0.77 -25.53
C ALA A 11 -29.96 -1.59 -24.64
N ALA A 12 -29.66 -2.84 -25.01
CA ALA A 12 -28.68 -3.67 -24.31
C ALA A 12 -27.26 -3.08 -24.41
N GLY A 13 -26.89 -2.57 -25.59
CA GLY A 13 -25.62 -1.86 -25.81
C GLY A 13 -25.52 -0.58 -24.98
N ALA A 14 -26.60 0.20 -24.88
CA ALA A 14 -26.64 1.40 -24.04
C ALA A 14 -26.51 1.07 -22.54
N ARG A 15 -27.15 0.00 -22.07
CA ARG A 15 -27.00 -0.48 -20.68
C ARG A 15 -25.56 -0.88 -20.39
N ARG A 16 -24.96 -1.68 -21.29
CA ARG A 16 -23.56 -2.12 -21.16
C ARG A 16 -22.59 -0.94 -21.10
N ARG A 17 -22.76 0.06 -21.98
CA ARG A 17 -21.93 1.29 -21.97
C ARG A 17 -22.05 2.07 -20.67
N ARG A 18 -23.25 2.14 -20.08
CA ARG A 18 -23.46 2.82 -18.77
C ARG A 18 -22.75 2.08 -17.65
N GLU A 19 -22.80 0.75 -17.65
CA GLU A 19 -22.09 -0.07 -16.65
C GLU A 19 -20.58 0.09 -16.76
N GLU A 20 -20.04 0.01 -17.98
CA GLU A 20 -18.62 0.22 -18.27
C GLU A 20 -18.17 1.62 -17.80
N ASN A 21 -18.92 2.67 -18.13
CA ASN A 21 -18.60 4.04 -17.74
C ASN A 21 -18.64 4.26 -16.21
N VAL A 22 -19.60 3.65 -15.51
CA VAL A 22 -19.67 3.72 -14.03
C VAL A 22 -18.49 3.00 -13.38
N ILE A 23 -18.06 1.87 -13.94
CA ILE A 23 -16.88 1.14 -13.46
C ILE A 23 -15.62 1.98 -13.67
N GLU A 24 -15.46 2.59 -14.84
CA GLU A 24 -14.35 3.49 -15.15
C GLU A 24 -14.30 4.70 -14.20
N LEU A 25 -15.44 5.35 -13.97
CA LEU A 25 -15.56 6.45 -13.00
C LEU A 25 -15.14 6.03 -11.58
N ARG A 26 -15.57 4.84 -11.13
CA ARG A 26 -15.19 4.31 -9.81
C ARG A 26 -13.69 4.00 -9.73
N LYS A 27 -13.10 3.44 -10.79
CA LYS A 27 -11.65 3.20 -10.88
C LYS A 27 -10.88 4.52 -10.86
N ALA A 28 -11.22 5.47 -11.73
CA ALA A 28 -10.58 6.78 -11.80
C ALA A 28 -10.68 7.54 -10.47
N LYS A 29 -11.82 7.48 -9.78
CA LYS A 29 -11.99 8.07 -8.44
C LYS A 29 -11.10 7.40 -7.39
N ARG A 30 -10.99 6.07 -7.41
CA ARG A 30 -10.10 5.33 -6.51
C ARG A 30 -8.64 5.66 -6.78
N ASP A 31 -8.23 5.64 -8.04
CA ASP A 31 -6.86 5.89 -8.47
C ASP A 31 -6.46 7.33 -8.17
N GLY A 32 -7.36 8.29 -8.41
CA GLY A 32 -7.17 9.69 -8.02
C GLY A 32 -7.01 9.88 -6.51
N GLN A 33 -7.86 9.26 -5.69
CA GLN A 33 -7.71 9.30 -4.22
C GLN A 33 -6.41 8.65 -3.76
N LEU A 34 -6.01 7.54 -4.37
CA LEU A 34 -4.77 6.85 -4.04
C LEU A 34 -3.55 7.70 -4.40
N GLN A 35 -3.55 8.33 -5.58
CA GLN A 35 -2.51 9.27 -6.00
C GLN A 35 -2.45 10.49 -5.08
N GLN A 36 -3.59 11.03 -4.67
CA GLN A 36 -3.65 12.13 -3.71
C GLN A 36 -3.02 11.74 -2.37
N LYS A 37 -3.35 10.56 -1.83
CA LYS A 37 -2.73 10.03 -0.60
C LYS A 37 -1.22 9.84 -0.76
N ARG A 38 -0.76 9.30 -1.88
CA ARG A 38 0.68 9.14 -2.18
C ARG A 38 1.40 10.48 -2.25
N ARG A 39 0.82 11.49 -2.92
CA ARG A 39 1.39 12.85 -3.00
C ARG A 39 1.38 13.55 -1.65
N ALA A 40 0.31 13.43 -0.88
CA ALA A 40 0.22 13.99 0.47
C ALA A 40 1.24 13.35 1.41
N LEU A 41 1.46 12.04 1.29
CA LEU A 41 2.49 11.33 2.06
C LEU A 41 3.90 11.81 1.65
N ALA A 42 4.19 11.87 0.35
CA ALA A 42 5.47 12.34 -0.17
C ALA A 42 5.75 13.84 0.14
N GLY A 43 4.72 14.66 0.32
CA GLY A 43 4.84 16.05 0.75
C GLY A 43 5.00 16.21 2.27
N ALA A 44 4.57 15.23 3.06
CA ALA A 44 4.73 15.22 4.52
C ALA A 44 6.10 14.66 4.98
N ASP A 45 6.81 13.94 4.10
CA ASP A 45 8.17 13.46 4.35
C ASP A 45 9.22 14.59 4.44
N ALA A 46 8.84 15.85 4.19
CA ALA A 46 9.71 17.02 4.40
C ALA A 46 9.67 17.58 5.84
N GLU A 47 8.69 17.21 6.69
CA GLU A 47 8.59 17.80 8.05
C GLU A 47 8.23 16.85 9.20
N SER A 48 7.78 15.62 8.98
CA SER A 48 7.52 14.72 10.12
C SER A 48 7.48 13.27 9.69
N GLY A 49 8.57 12.54 10.00
CA GLY A 49 8.66 11.12 9.75
C GLY A 49 7.62 10.34 10.56
N GLY A 50 6.73 9.61 9.89
CA GLY A 50 5.84 8.69 10.61
C GLY A 50 4.69 8.04 9.85
N GLY A 51 4.99 7.18 8.88
CA GLY A 51 4.32 5.87 8.76
C GLY A 51 2.88 5.82 8.24
N GLY A 52 2.71 5.96 6.91
CA GLY A 52 1.54 5.46 6.20
C GLY A 52 1.86 4.16 5.47
N ALA A 53 1.39 3.03 6.00
CA ALA A 53 1.48 1.71 5.36
C ALA A 53 0.72 1.71 4.01
N GLY A 54 1.43 1.95 2.92
CA GLY A 54 0.93 1.81 1.55
C GLY A 54 1.56 0.58 0.92
N GLY A 55 0.76 -0.47 0.72
CA GLY A 55 1.18 -1.70 0.06
C GLY A 55 1.66 -1.44 -1.38
N GLY A 56 2.97 -1.31 -1.53
CA GLY A 56 3.67 -1.89 -2.67
C GLY A 56 3.72 -3.39 -2.42
N ALA A 57 3.54 -4.20 -3.46
CA ALA A 57 3.79 -5.63 -3.33
C ALA A 57 5.20 -5.80 -2.71
N PRO A 58 5.34 -6.53 -1.59
CA PRO A 58 6.65 -6.79 -1.03
C PRO A 58 7.44 -7.53 -2.11
N ASP A 59 8.58 -6.99 -2.50
CA ASP A 59 9.59 -7.77 -3.19
C ASP A 59 10.04 -8.81 -2.17
N ALA A 60 9.34 -9.95 -2.15
CA ALA A 60 9.45 -10.95 -1.09
C ALA A 60 10.90 -11.42 -0.90
N GLU A 61 11.70 -11.37 -1.97
CA GLU A 61 13.12 -11.68 -1.95
C GLU A 61 13.99 -10.58 -1.31
N ALA A 62 13.67 -9.31 -1.54
CA ALA A 62 14.32 -8.19 -0.87
C ALA A 62 13.95 -8.13 0.62
N ASP A 63 12.67 -8.38 0.93
CA ASP A 63 12.18 -8.47 2.31
C ASP A 63 12.79 -9.67 3.06
N ALA A 64 12.93 -10.83 2.41
CA ALA A 64 13.59 -12.00 3.00
C ALA A 64 15.09 -11.76 3.24
N ALA A 65 15.78 -11.07 2.32
CA ALA A 65 17.18 -10.71 2.51
C ALA A 65 17.37 -9.72 3.67
N ALA A 66 16.50 -8.70 3.76
CA ALA A 66 16.48 -7.77 4.87
C ALA A 66 16.15 -8.45 6.21
N ALA A 67 15.22 -9.41 6.22
CA ALA A 67 14.89 -10.20 7.40
C ALA A 67 16.08 -11.05 7.87
N ARG A 68 16.79 -11.72 6.96
CA ARG A 68 18.00 -12.51 7.30
C ARG A 68 19.11 -11.66 7.90
N GLN A 69 19.34 -10.45 7.37
CA GLN A 69 20.32 -9.53 7.92
C GLN A 69 19.87 -9.03 9.31
N ALA A 70 18.63 -8.61 9.45
CA ALA A 70 18.11 -8.12 10.71
C ALA A 70 18.02 -9.22 11.81
N LEU A 71 17.87 -10.50 11.43
CA LEU A 71 18.00 -11.63 12.36
C LEU A 71 19.42 -11.78 12.92
N ARG A 72 20.46 -11.41 12.17
CA ARG A 72 21.83 -11.35 12.68
C ARG A 72 22.02 -10.19 13.66
N ASP A 73 21.29 -9.09 13.43
CA ASP A 73 21.35 -7.87 14.22
C ASP A 73 20.43 -7.91 15.47
N LEU A 74 19.73 -9.03 15.71
CA LEU A 74 18.81 -9.21 16.85
C LEU A 74 19.42 -8.87 18.22
N PRO A 75 20.67 -9.30 18.55
CA PRO A 75 21.28 -8.94 19.83
C PRO A 75 21.46 -7.42 20.00
N ALA A 76 21.79 -6.71 18.92
CA ALA A 76 21.93 -5.25 18.93
C ALA A 76 20.57 -4.55 19.08
N LEU A 77 19.54 -5.04 18.41
CA LEU A 77 18.16 -4.54 18.57
C LEU A 77 17.65 -4.78 20.00
N ALA A 78 17.92 -5.95 20.59
CA ALA A 78 17.55 -6.26 21.97
C ALA A 78 18.26 -5.34 22.97
N ALA A 79 19.56 -5.08 22.77
CA ALA A 79 20.31 -4.12 23.59
C ALA A 79 19.75 -2.69 23.44
N GLY A 80 19.33 -2.30 22.23
CA GLY A 80 18.71 -1.00 21.97
C GLY A 80 17.39 -0.78 22.72
N LEU A 81 16.60 -1.84 22.96
CA LEU A 81 15.38 -1.76 23.77
C LEU A 81 15.66 -1.54 25.25
N ALA A 82 16.77 -2.08 25.76
CA ALA A 82 17.21 -1.90 27.14
C ALA A 82 17.92 -0.54 27.38
N SER A 83 18.14 0.26 26.34
CA SER A 83 18.81 1.55 26.42
C SER A 83 17.99 2.60 27.19
N PRO A 84 18.63 3.46 28.00
CA PRO A 84 17.97 4.56 28.69
C PRO A 84 17.53 5.69 27.73
N ASP A 85 18.15 5.78 26.55
CA ASP A 85 17.78 6.74 25.51
C ASP A 85 16.49 6.34 24.77
N ALA A 86 15.55 7.28 24.67
CA ALA A 86 14.26 7.07 24.03
C ALA A 86 14.36 6.90 22.51
N GLY A 87 15.29 7.60 21.85
CA GLY A 87 15.53 7.47 20.41
C GLY A 87 15.98 6.05 20.05
N ARG A 88 16.99 5.56 20.75
CA ARG A 88 17.50 4.18 20.60
C ARG A 88 16.43 3.11 20.82
N ARG A 89 15.54 3.28 21.80
CA ARG A 89 14.43 2.33 22.02
C ARG A 89 13.45 2.32 20.86
N LEU A 90 13.11 3.50 20.32
CA LEU A 90 12.18 3.64 19.19
C LEU A 90 12.74 2.97 17.92
N ASP A 91 14.02 3.19 17.64
CA ASP A 91 14.67 2.62 16.46
C ASP A 91 14.80 1.11 16.56
N ALA A 92 15.17 0.61 17.74
CA ALA A 92 15.19 -0.82 18.03
C ALA A 92 13.80 -1.48 17.87
N ALA A 93 12.76 -0.85 18.43
CA ALA A 93 11.38 -1.32 18.30
C ALA A 93 10.88 -1.31 16.84
N ARG A 94 11.24 -0.29 16.06
CA ARG A 94 10.94 -0.23 14.62
C ARG A 94 11.60 -1.37 13.85
N GLY A 95 12.87 -1.66 14.14
CA GLY A 95 13.59 -2.78 13.54
C GLY A 95 12.92 -4.13 13.84
N LEU A 96 12.60 -4.38 15.11
CA LEU A 96 11.87 -5.58 15.54
C LEU A 96 10.48 -5.69 14.91
N ARG A 97 9.74 -4.58 14.82
CA ARG A 97 8.43 -4.59 14.15
C ARG A 97 8.54 -4.97 12.67
N LYS A 98 9.56 -4.46 11.96
CA LYS A 98 9.81 -4.82 10.55
C LYS A 98 10.10 -6.31 10.41
N LEU A 99 10.95 -6.87 11.26
CA LEU A 99 11.23 -8.30 11.31
C LEU A 99 9.97 -9.15 11.45
N LEU A 100 9.08 -8.78 12.40
CA LEU A 100 7.84 -9.52 12.64
C LEU A 100 6.80 -9.34 11.53
N SER A 101 6.85 -8.24 10.80
CA SER A 101 5.92 -7.95 9.70
C SER A 101 6.36 -8.55 8.36
N ALA A 102 7.65 -8.83 8.19
CA ALA A 102 8.22 -9.38 6.96
C ALA A 102 7.90 -10.87 6.72
N GLY A 103 7.24 -11.53 7.67
CA GLY A 103 6.86 -12.94 7.57
C GLY A 103 8.03 -13.88 7.87
N LEU A 104 7.80 -14.79 8.83
CA LEU A 104 8.33 -16.15 8.74
C LEU A 104 7.55 -16.90 7.66
#